data_AF-A0A1M6CJB4-F1
#
_entry.id   AF-A0A1M6CJB4-F1
#
_cell.length_a   1.000
_cell.length_b   1.000
_cell.length_c   1.000
_cell.angle_alpha   90.00
_cell.angle_beta   90.00
_cell.angle_gamma   90.00
#
_symmetry.space_group_name_H-M   'P 1'
#
loop_
_entity.id
_entity.type
_entity.pdbx_description
1 polymer ?
#
loop_
_entity_poly.entity_id
_entity_poly.type
_entity_poly.pdbx_seq_one_letter_code
_entity_poly.pdbx_strand_id
1 'polypeptide(L)'
;MRIAGQLDSKRVKHICYTPIDSHVNEIVKNECIVFTGTKDKWLTKNARNELANHSNIILIQVENAVHSLEIDDDYKQSIRILEYITDKCSDLIKDNMVV
;
A
#
# COMPACT_ATOMS: atom_id res chain seq x y z
N MET A 1 -22.00 21.82 -9.65
CA MET A 1 -21.80 20.39 -9.94
C MET A 1 -20.92 19.82 -8.84
N ARG A 2 -21.50 19.11 -7.86
CA ARG A 2 -20.78 18.70 -6.63
C ARG A 2 -19.88 17.50 -6.96
N ILE A 3 -18.57 17.74 -7.03
CA ILE A 3 -17.52 16.71 -7.14
C ILE A 3 -17.75 15.59 -6.11
N ALA A 4 -18.23 15.96 -4.90
CA ALA A 4 -18.59 15.03 -3.84
C ALA A 4 -19.62 13.97 -4.25
N GLY A 5 -20.68 14.36 -4.98
CA GLY A 5 -21.75 13.42 -5.36
C GLY A 5 -21.35 12.44 -6.48
N GLN A 6 -20.26 12.70 -7.19
CA GLN A 6 -19.68 11.77 -8.18
C GLN A 6 -18.63 10.83 -7.55
N LEU A 7 -18.07 11.20 -6.39
CA LEU A 7 -17.18 10.33 -5.62
C LEU A 7 -17.99 9.32 -4.81
N ASP A 8 -19.14 9.71 -4.25
CA ASP A 8 -20.02 8.81 -3.49
C ASP A 8 -20.57 7.62 -4.30
N SER A 9 -20.62 7.73 -5.64
CA SER A 9 -21.04 6.63 -6.52
C SER A 9 -19.89 5.79 -7.05
N LYS A 10 -18.63 6.15 -6.78
CA LYS A 10 -17.45 5.40 -7.22
C LYS A 10 -16.76 4.75 -6.04
N ARG A 11 -16.55 3.44 -6.14
CA ARG A 11 -15.71 2.69 -5.21
C ARG A 11 -14.26 3.16 -5.35
N VAL A 12 -13.79 4.00 -4.44
CA VAL A 12 -12.41 4.51 -4.43
C VAL A 12 -11.50 3.48 -3.78
N LYS A 13 -10.47 3.03 -4.51
CA LYS A 13 -9.39 2.21 -3.98
C LYS A 13 -8.16 3.06 -3.77
N HIS A 14 -7.55 2.98 -2.59
CA HIS A 14 -6.37 3.76 -2.21
C HIS A 14 -5.09 2.95 -2.40
N ILE A 15 -4.02 3.65 -2.78
CA ILE A 15 -2.66 3.11 -2.82
C ILE A 15 -1.86 3.81 -1.73
N CYS A 16 -1.46 3.07 -0.70
CA CYS A 16 -0.74 3.59 0.45
C CYS A 16 0.73 3.16 0.39
N TYR A 17 1.60 4.11 0.11
CA TYR A 17 3.05 3.92 0.16
C TYR A 17 3.59 4.27 1.54
N THR A 18 4.43 3.39 2.06
CA THR A 18 5.31 3.67 3.22
C THR A 18 4.54 4.37 4.35
N PRO A 19 3.41 3.82 4.83
CA PRO A 19 2.67 4.46 5.91
C PRO A 19 3.45 4.34 7.21
N ILE A 20 3.02 5.08 8.22
CA ILE A 20 3.55 4.97 9.59
C ILE A 20 2.40 4.57 10.52
N ASP A 21 2.71 4.14 11.74
CA ASP A 21 1.72 3.67 12.71
C ASP A 21 0.52 4.63 12.90
N SER A 22 0.76 5.94 12.89
CA SER A 22 -0.32 6.94 13.06
C SER A 22 -1.33 6.98 11.91
N HIS A 23 -1.01 6.39 10.76
CA HIS A 23 -1.93 6.31 9.61
C HIS A 23 -2.88 5.11 9.66
N VAL A 24 -2.60 4.10 10.50
CA VAL A 24 -3.36 2.82 10.53
C VAL A 24 -4.86 3.07 10.70
N ASN A 25 -5.24 3.92 11.66
CA ASN A 25 -6.64 4.25 11.92
C ASN A 25 -7.40 4.82 10.71
N GLU A 26 -6.73 5.54 9.81
CA GLU A 26 -7.36 6.05 8.60
C GLU A 26 -7.34 5.03 7.46
N ILE A 27 -6.27 4.23 7.35
CA ILE A 27 -6.14 3.19 6.32
C ILE A 27 -7.24 2.15 6.47
N VAL A 28 -7.53 1.67 7.68
CA VAL A 28 -8.52 0.61 7.92
C VAL A 28 -9.94 0.96 7.51
N LYS A 29 -10.25 2.25 7.35
CA LYS A 29 -11.57 2.74 6.92
C LYS A 29 -11.80 2.65 5.41
N ASN A 30 -10.75 2.40 4.63
CA ASN A 30 -10.76 2.50 3.18
C ASN A 30 -10.36 1.17 2.52
N GLU A 31 -10.81 0.92 1.29
CA GLU A 31 -10.26 -0.18 0.50
C GLU A 31 -8.89 0.21 -0.03
N CYS A 32 -7.85 -0.53 0.38
CA CYS A 32 -6.47 -0.12 0.15
C CYS A 32 -5.59 -1.27 -0.30
N ILE A 33 -4.62 -0.97 -1.15
CA ILE A 33 -3.35 -1.70 -1.19
C ILE A 33 -2.31 -0.92 -0.36
N VAL A 34 -1.56 -1.61 0.48
CA VAL A 34 -0.56 -1.02 1.37
C VAL A 34 0.80 -1.66 1.09
N PHE A 35 1.81 -0.83 0.85
CA PHE A 35 3.19 -1.28 0.65
C PHE A 35 4.06 -0.89 1.85
N THR A 36 4.81 -1.86 2.38
CA THR A 36 5.77 -1.66 3.47
C THR A 36 6.92 -2.66 3.37
N GLY A 37 8.05 -2.36 3.99
CA GLY A 37 9.19 -3.26 4.09
C GLY A 37 9.19 -4.07 5.40
N THR A 38 9.76 -5.28 5.41
CA THR A 38 9.83 -6.08 6.65
C THR A 38 10.76 -5.48 7.70
N LYS A 39 11.72 -4.64 7.29
CA LYS A 39 12.63 -3.86 8.14
C LYS A 39 12.18 -2.41 8.36
N ASP A 40 10.93 -2.07 8.00
CA ASP A 40 10.35 -0.76 8.27
C ASP A 40 10.31 -0.48 9.79
N LYS A 41 10.88 0.67 10.19
CA LYS A 41 10.97 1.13 11.58
C LYS A 41 9.82 2.05 11.97
N TRP A 42 9.06 2.57 11.01
CA TRP A 42 7.98 3.53 11.23
C TRP A 42 6.60 2.92 11.08
N LEU A 43 6.47 1.84 10.31
CA LEU A 43 5.35 0.91 10.38
C LEU A 43 5.73 -0.35 11.14
N THR A 44 5.39 -0.40 12.41
CA THR A 44 5.80 -1.50 13.29
C THR A 44 5.17 -2.83 12.87
N LYS A 45 5.78 -3.94 13.32
CA LYS A 45 5.23 -5.28 13.10
C LYS A 45 3.78 -5.40 13.62
N ASN A 46 3.46 -4.76 14.74
CA ASN A 46 2.10 -4.78 15.29
C ASN A 46 1.11 -4.06 14.37
N ALA A 47 1.47 -2.87 13.87
CA ALA A 47 0.67 -2.15 12.88
C ALA A 47 0.49 -2.98 11.58
N ARG A 48 1.55 -3.64 11.09
CA ARG A 48 1.44 -4.54 9.92
C ARG A 48 0.50 -5.72 10.18
N ASN A 49 0.58 -6.33 11.36
CA ASN A 49 -0.32 -7.42 11.73
C ASN A 49 -1.77 -6.94 11.84
N GLU A 50 -2.00 -5.74 12.37
CA GLU A 50 -3.33 -5.13 12.41
C GLU A 50 -3.88 -4.96 11.00
N LEU A 51 -3.13 -4.30 10.11
CA LEU A 51 -3.54 -4.10 8.71
C LEU A 51 -3.83 -5.43 8.00
N ALA A 52 -3.06 -6.48 8.27
CA ALA A 52 -3.26 -7.81 7.68
C ALA A 52 -4.57 -8.51 8.13
N ASN A 53 -5.17 -8.09 9.24
CA ASN A 53 -6.43 -8.64 9.74
C ASN A 53 -7.67 -8.03 9.08
N HIS A 54 -7.51 -7.00 8.24
CA HIS A 54 -8.61 -6.32 7.57
C HIS A 54 -8.79 -6.83 6.13
N SER A 55 -9.98 -7.37 5.82
CA SER A 55 -10.28 -7.95 4.50
C SER A 55 -10.37 -6.93 3.37
N ASN A 56 -10.55 -5.65 3.68
CA ASN A 56 -10.52 -4.53 2.74
C ASN A 56 -9.10 -4.04 2.42
N ILE A 57 -8.07 -4.68 2.99
CA ILE A 57 -6.67 -4.30 2.80
C ILE A 57 -5.90 -5.43 2.13
N ILE A 58 -5.19 -5.09 1.05
CA ILE A 58 -4.16 -5.92 0.47
C ILE A 58 -2.81 -5.42 1.01
N LEU A 59 -2.22 -6.13 1.96
CA LEU A 59 -0.93 -5.77 2.53
C LEU A 59 0.22 -6.46 1.77
N ILE A 60 1.05 -5.67 1.10
CA ILE A 60 2.26 -6.12 0.41
C ILE A 60 3.48 -5.78 1.29
N GLN A 61 4.10 -6.82 1.85
CA GLN A 61 5.33 -6.72 2.62
C GLN A 61 6.53 -7.11 1.76
N VAL A 62 7.46 -6.19 1.52
CA VAL A 62 8.68 -6.44 0.76
C VAL A 62 9.78 -6.90 1.72
N GLU A 63 10.26 -8.12 1.51
CA GLU A 63 11.27 -8.74 2.37
C GLU A 63 12.58 -7.94 2.36
N ASN A 64 13.19 -7.79 3.54
CA ASN A 64 14.40 -7.00 3.81
C ASN A 64 14.35 -5.51 3.48
N ALA A 65 13.24 -4.98 2.97
CA ALA A 65 13.14 -3.57 2.63
C ALA A 65 12.94 -2.70 3.88
N VAL A 66 13.51 -1.50 3.85
CA VAL A 66 13.29 -0.44 4.85
C VAL A 66 12.03 0.37 4.51
N HIS A 67 11.78 1.44 5.26
CA HIS A 67 10.58 2.27 5.11
C HIS A 67 10.37 2.76 3.67
N SER A 68 11.43 3.24 3.00
CA SER A 68 11.37 3.73 1.61
C SER A 68 11.20 2.64 0.55
N LEU A 69 10.97 1.38 0.95
CA LEU A 69 10.87 0.20 0.06
C LEU A 69 12.18 -0.09 -0.69
N GLU A 70 13.31 0.18 -0.05
CA GLU A 70 14.66 -0.05 -0.56
C GLU A 70 15.38 -1.08 0.31
N ILE A 71 16.39 -1.76 -0.23
CA ILE A 71 17.31 -2.60 0.54
C ILE A 71 18.63 -1.85 0.67
N ASP A 72 19.05 -1.61 1.91
CA ASP A 72 20.35 -1.00 2.22
C ASP A 72 21.48 -1.81 1.55
N ASP A 73 22.39 -1.10 0.87
CA ASP A 73 23.53 -1.65 0.13
C ASP A 73 23.20 -2.59 -1.05
N ASP A 74 21.93 -2.75 -1.43
CA ASP A 74 21.52 -3.53 -2.62
C ASP A 74 20.63 -2.71 -3.57
N TYR A 75 21.26 -1.77 -4.27
CA TYR A 75 20.58 -0.89 -5.23
C TYR A 75 19.89 -1.65 -6.37
N LYS A 76 20.43 -2.80 -6.80
CA LYS A 76 19.82 -3.59 -7.88
C LYS A 76 18.51 -4.20 -7.41
N GLN A 77 18.45 -4.72 -6.19
CA GLN A 77 17.21 -5.20 -5.61
C GLN A 77 16.24 -4.05 -5.35
N SER A 78 16.69 -2.88 -4.90
CA SER A 78 15.83 -1.69 -4.76
C SER A 78 15.15 -1.29 -6.07
N ILE A 79 15.86 -1.32 -7.20
CA ILE A 79 15.26 -1.05 -8.52
C ILE A 79 14.24 -2.13 -8.92
N ARG A 80 14.50 -3.40 -8.62
CA ARG A 80 13.54 -4.49 -8.86
C ARG A 80 12.29 -4.36 -7.98
N ILE A 81 12.43 -3.84 -6.77
CA ILE A 81 11.28 -3.56 -5.89
C ILE A 81 10.40 -2.48 -6.52
N LEU A 82 10.98 -1.44 -7.14
CA LEU A 82 10.21 -0.42 -7.85
C LEU A 82 9.40 -1.01 -9.01
N GLU A 83 9.99 -1.90 -9.82
CA GLU A 83 9.29 -2.62 -10.89
C GLU A 83 8.11 -3.43 -10.32
N TYR A 84 8.36 -4.25 -9.29
CA TYR A 84 7.33 -5.04 -8.63
C TYR A 84 6.16 -4.20 -8.08
N ILE A 85 6.47 -3.09 -7.42
CA ILE A 85 5.46 -2.15 -6.90
C ILE A 85 4.65 -1.53 -8.05
N THR A 86 5.33 -1.15 -9.13
CA THR A 86 4.69 -0.57 -10.32
C THR A 86 3.71 -1.55 -10.95
N ASP A 87 4.10 -2.83 -11.06
CA ASP A 87 3.23 -3.90 -11.56
C ASP A 87 1.98 -4.07 -10.69
N LYS A 88 2.13 -4.11 -9.36
CA LYS A 88 0.98 -4.23 -8.44
C LYS A 88 0.03 -3.04 -8.54
N CYS A 89 0.55 -1.84 -8.77
CA CYS A 89 -0.27 -0.67 -9.01
C CYS A 89 -0.97 -0.75 -10.37
N SER A 90 -0.28 -1.23 -11.41
CA SER A 90 -0.85 -1.44 -12.74
C SER A 90 -2.03 -2.40 -12.70
N ASP A 91 -1.87 -3.54 -12.02
CA ASP A 91 -2.91 -4.55 -11.84
C ASP A 91 -4.15 -3.94 -11.15
N LEU A 92 -3.95 -3.26 -10.02
CA LEU A 92 -5.05 -2.62 -9.28
C LEU A 92 -5.80 -1.57 -10.12
N ILE A 93 -5.07 -0.77 -10.90
CA ILE A 93 -5.66 0.26 -11.75
C ILE A 93 -6.45 -0.40 -12.90
N LYS A 94 -5.91 -1.44 -13.54
CA LYS A 94 -6.60 -2.17 -14.62
C LYS A 94 -7.85 -2.88 -14.13
N ASP A 95 -7.81 -3.50 -12.95
CA ASP A 95 -8.99 -4.10 -12.32
C ASP A 95 -10.12 -3.09 -12.11
N ASN A 96 -9.79 -1.81 -11.90
CA ASN A 96 -10.77 -0.72 -11.80
C ASN A 96 -11.27 -0.21 -13.15
N MET A 97 -10.63 -0.58 -14.27
CA MET A 97 -11.04 -0.21 -15.63
C MET A 97 -11.92 -1.27 -16.29
N VAL A 98 -12.05 -2.46 -15.69
CA VAL A 98 -13.02 -3.48 -16.12
C VAL A 98 -14.37 -3.18 -15.44
N VAL A 99 -15.09 -2.22 -15.99
CA VAL A 99 -16.50 -1.91 -15.66
C VAL A 99 -17.30 -1.84 -16.95
#